data_AF-A0A6P3XLD3-F1
#
_entry.id   AF-A0A6P3XLD3-F1
#
_cell.length_a   1.000
_cell.length_b   1.000
_cell.length_c   1.000
_cell.angle_alpha   90.00
_cell.angle_beta   90.00
_cell.angle_gamma   90.00
#
_symmetry.space_group_name_H-M   'P 1'
#
loop_
_entity.id
_entity.type
_entity.pdbx_description
1 polymer ?
#
loop_
_entity_poly.entity_id
_entity_poly.type
_entity_poly.pdbx_seq_one_letter_code
_entity_poly.pdbx_strand_id
1 'polypeptide(L)'
;MGQITSRTPETWKSLMNERDYILHWSSEVLARVQDNVTNEDTFLIDYDDDKVDAKIETWITASQARVDEMLNKYPNMSYECKTVVTTKMEQLSAELRENIRKNYQHAYNDIRKLNKRVDFLGRNGRKIHFKIQKLEEKCAGNTQKFQKKLRPLRVKIFNNLIISERMMFQDKRLKIHFTKKVYDIDHKISANYAKQVEKLLRDFENSTREERLDTNS
;
A
#
# COMPACT_ATOMS: atom_id res chain seq x y z
N MET A 1 29.33 -25.82 -2.56
CA MET A 1 29.91 -25.03 -3.67
C MET A 1 30.95 -24.08 -3.09
N GLY A 2 32.22 -24.29 -3.44
CA GLY A 2 33.35 -23.59 -2.83
C GLY A 2 33.36 -22.10 -3.15
N GLN A 3 33.46 -21.27 -2.11
CA GLN A 3 33.78 -19.86 -2.27
C GLN A 3 35.21 -19.76 -2.84
N ILE A 4 35.34 -19.22 -4.05
CA ILE A 4 36.62 -18.70 -4.53
C ILE A 4 36.97 -17.55 -3.59
N THR A 5 37.87 -17.81 -2.65
CA THR A 5 38.52 -16.78 -1.84
C THR A 5 39.35 -15.92 -2.79
N SER A 6 38.72 -14.86 -3.33
CA SER A 6 39.42 -13.85 -4.12
C SER A 6 40.66 -13.40 -3.33
N ARG A 7 41.86 -13.68 -3.85
CA ARG A 7 43.14 -13.22 -3.28
C ARG A 7 42.99 -11.75 -2.86
N THR A 8 43.38 -11.46 -1.62
CA THR A 8 43.32 -10.10 -1.10
C THR A 8 44.11 -9.17 -2.02
N PRO A 9 43.54 -8.05 -2.50
CA PRO A 9 44.27 -7.12 -3.35
C PRO A 9 45.46 -6.52 -2.60
N GLU A 10 46.68 -6.78 -3.05
CA GLU A 10 47.91 -6.33 -2.39
C GLU A 10 48.47 -5.03 -2.99
N THR A 11 48.15 -4.75 -4.26
CA THR A 11 48.59 -3.53 -4.95
C THR A 11 47.55 -2.42 -4.86
N TRP A 12 48.00 -1.17 -4.86
CA TRP A 12 47.12 0.01 -4.87
C TRP A 12 46.11 -0.03 -6.02
N LYS A 13 46.58 -0.38 -7.23
CA LYS A 13 45.73 -0.54 -8.42
C LYS A 13 44.63 -1.60 -8.22
N SER A 14 44.97 -2.74 -7.63
CA SER A 14 44.00 -3.80 -7.36
C SER A 14 42.97 -3.40 -6.30
N LEU A 15 43.39 -2.63 -5.28
CA LEU A 15 42.49 -2.06 -4.28
C LEU A 15 41.53 -1.01 -4.87
N MET A 16 41.99 -0.21 -5.85
CA MET A 16 41.11 0.73 -6.56
C MET A 16 40.06 -0.02 -7.40
N ASN A 17 40.46 -1.08 -8.11
CA ASN A 17 39.52 -1.92 -8.84
C ASN A 17 38.48 -2.55 -7.89
N GLU A 18 38.91 -3.11 -6.75
CA GLU A 18 37.98 -3.67 -5.76
C GLU A 18 37.00 -2.60 -5.22
N ARG A 19 37.49 -1.39 -4.96
CA ARG A 19 36.64 -0.26 -4.57
C ARG A 19 35.58 0.01 -5.63
N ASP A 20 35.94 0.07 -6.91
CA ASP A 20 35.02 0.38 -8.00
C ASP A 20 33.95 -0.72 -8.17
N TYR A 21 34.32 -2.00 -8.03
CA TYR A 21 33.36 -3.09 -7.97
C TYR A 21 32.38 -2.95 -6.78
N ILE A 22 32.89 -2.60 -5.59
CA ILE A 22 32.03 -2.41 -4.42
C ILE A 22 31.13 -1.19 -4.59
N LEU A 23 31.62 -0.11 -5.23
CA LEU A 23 30.80 1.05 -5.58
C LEU A 23 29.69 0.68 -6.55
N HIS A 24 29.98 -0.14 -7.56
CA HIS A 24 28.97 -0.66 -8.49
C HIS A 24 27.86 -1.41 -7.76
N TRP A 25 28.20 -2.39 -6.90
CA TRP A 25 27.20 -3.11 -6.08
C TRP A 25 26.44 -2.18 -5.14
N SER A 26 27.12 -1.18 -4.57
CA SER A 26 26.46 -0.19 -3.74
C SER A 26 25.45 0.63 -4.53
N SER A 27 25.75 0.98 -5.78
CA SER A 27 24.81 1.66 -6.68
C SER A 27 23.64 0.77 -7.05
N GLU A 28 23.87 -0.52 -7.29
CA GLU A 28 22.81 -1.49 -7.57
C GLU A 28 21.80 -1.60 -6.42
N VAL A 29 22.27 -1.67 -5.17
CA VAL A 29 21.38 -1.63 -3.99
C VAL A 29 20.53 -0.36 -3.99
N LEU A 30 21.14 0.80 -4.29
CA LEU A 30 20.44 2.08 -4.28
C LEU A 30 19.42 2.19 -5.43
N ALA A 31 19.74 1.65 -6.60
CA ALA A 31 18.81 1.54 -7.71
C ALA A 31 17.59 0.70 -7.33
N ARG A 32 17.79 -0.49 -6.73
CA ARG A 32 16.68 -1.33 -6.26
C ARG A 32 15.80 -0.66 -5.21
N VAL A 33 16.39 0.15 -4.33
CA VAL A 33 15.63 0.97 -3.36
C VAL A 33 14.77 2.00 -4.10
N GLN A 34 15.33 2.68 -5.10
CA GLN A 34 14.58 3.67 -5.89
C GLN A 34 13.46 3.01 -6.72
N ASP A 35 13.73 1.85 -7.29
CA ASP A 35 12.73 1.06 -8.01
C ASP A 35 11.59 0.65 -7.09
N ASN A 36 11.86 0.29 -5.83
CA ASN A 36 10.82 -0.07 -4.88
C ASN A 36 9.89 1.12 -4.59
N VAL A 37 10.44 2.33 -4.38
CA VAL A 37 9.64 3.56 -4.20
C VAL A 37 8.76 3.81 -5.42
N THR A 38 9.35 3.78 -6.62
CA THR A 38 8.62 4.02 -7.88
C THR A 38 7.50 2.99 -8.10
N ASN A 39 7.79 1.72 -7.80
CA ASN A 39 6.81 0.62 -7.91
C ASN A 39 5.74 0.67 -6.82
N GLU A 40 6.00 1.27 -5.67
CA GLU A 40 4.99 1.52 -4.63
C GLU A 40 4.03 2.62 -5.07
N ASP A 41 4.56 3.75 -5.54
CA ASP A 41 3.75 4.86 -6.05
C ASP A 41 2.81 4.37 -7.17
N THR A 42 3.37 3.63 -8.13
CA THR A 42 2.59 3.05 -9.23
C THR A 42 1.52 2.08 -8.73
N PHE A 43 1.84 1.24 -7.75
CA PHE A 43 0.89 0.28 -7.18
C PHE A 43 -0.26 0.97 -6.45
N LEU A 44 -0.02 2.12 -5.82
CA LEU A 44 -1.02 2.86 -5.07
C LEU A 44 -1.99 3.67 -5.94
N ILE A 45 -1.67 3.93 -7.21
CA ILE A 45 -2.56 4.64 -8.15
C ILE A 45 -3.93 3.93 -8.25
N ASP A 46 -3.94 2.59 -8.25
CA ASP A 46 -5.18 1.82 -8.33
C ASP A 46 -6.04 1.88 -7.05
N TYR A 47 -5.48 2.44 -5.97
CA TYR A 47 -6.10 2.53 -4.64
C TYR A 47 -6.04 3.96 -4.09
N ASP A 48 -5.90 4.96 -4.95
CA ASP A 48 -6.00 6.36 -4.57
C ASP A 48 -7.44 6.70 -4.14
N ASP A 49 -7.60 7.82 -3.45
CA ASP A 49 -8.89 8.23 -2.91
C ASP A 49 -9.94 8.40 -4.02
N ASP A 50 -9.55 8.91 -5.20
CA ASP A 50 -10.46 9.13 -6.33
C ASP A 50 -11.00 7.81 -6.92
N LYS A 51 -10.16 6.78 -7.07
CA LYS A 51 -10.56 5.44 -7.54
C LYS A 51 -11.44 4.75 -6.53
N VAL A 52 -11.09 4.86 -5.25
CA VAL A 52 -11.88 4.29 -4.15
C VAL A 52 -13.25 4.96 -4.08
N ASP A 53 -13.29 6.29 -4.13
CA ASP A 53 -14.53 7.06 -4.09
C ASP A 53 -15.39 6.78 -5.33
N ALA A 54 -14.82 6.76 -6.54
CA ALA A 54 -15.56 6.40 -7.75
C ALA A 54 -16.24 5.03 -7.64
N LYS A 55 -15.53 4.03 -7.08
CA LYS A 55 -16.12 2.71 -6.84
C LYS A 55 -17.25 2.77 -5.81
N ILE A 56 -17.06 3.47 -4.70
CA ILE A 56 -18.09 3.64 -3.67
C ILE A 56 -19.34 4.29 -4.28
N GLU A 57 -19.16 5.33 -5.09
CA GLU A 57 -20.26 6.03 -5.76
C GLU A 57 -21.05 5.11 -6.69
N THR A 58 -20.42 4.12 -7.34
CA THR A 58 -21.18 3.13 -8.11
C THR A 58 -22.13 2.31 -7.24
N TRP A 59 -21.71 1.92 -6.03
CA TRP A 59 -22.55 1.15 -5.10
C TRP A 59 -23.65 2.03 -4.51
N ILE A 60 -23.33 3.27 -4.15
CA ILE A 60 -24.31 4.23 -3.64
C ILE A 60 -25.36 4.52 -4.71
N THR A 61 -24.95 4.84 -5.94
CA THR A 61 -25.86 5.17 -7.06
C THR A 61 -26.77 3.99 -7.39
N ALA A 62 -26.23 2.77 -7.44
CA ALA A 62 -27.03 1.56 -7.69
C ALA A 62 -28.09 1.33 -6.60
N SER A 63 -27.73 1.57 -5.34
CA SER A 63 -28.69 1.48 -4.23
C SER A 63 -29.69 2.64 -4.22
N GLN A 64 -29.27 3.86 -4.59
CA GLN A 64 -30.15 5.02 -4.67
C GLN A 64 -31.23 4.83 -5.73
N ALA A 65 -30.87 4.28 -6.90
CA ALA A 65 -31.85 3.96 -7.94
C ALA A 65 -32.95 3.01 -7.43
N ARG A 66 -32.60 2.02 -6.59
CA ARG A 66 -33.57 1.12 -5.96
C ARG A 66 -34.47 1.85 -4.94
N VAL A 67 -33.89 2.76 -4.16
CA VAL A 67 -34.64 3.59 -3.21
C VAL A 67 -35.63 4.49 -3.96
N ASP A 68 -35.19 5.16 -5.02
CA ASP A 68 -36.04 6.05 -5.81
C ASP A 68 -37.19 5.28 -6.48
N GLU A 69 -36.93 4.10 -7.03
CA GLU A 69 -37.97 3.22 -7.57
C GLU A 69 -39.01 2.85 -6.49
N MET A 70 -38.54 2.56 -5.28
CA MET A 70 -39.40 2.22 -4.15
C MET A 70 -40.26 3.40 -3.69
N LEU A 71 -39.67 4.60 -3.57
CA LEU A 71 -40.41 5.81 -3.20
C LEU A 71 -41.44 6.19 -4.27
N ASN A 72 -41.11 5.99 -5.55
CA ASN A 72 -42.04 6.25 -6.65
C ASN A 72 -43.28 5.33 -6.66
N LYS A 73 -43.20 4.12 -6.07
CA LYS A 73 -44.37 3.25 -5.86
C LYS A 73 -45.35 3.80 -4.83
N TYR A 74 -44.93 4.76 -4.00
CA TYR A 74 -45.71 5.33 -2.89
C TYR A 74 -45.76 6.87 -3.00
N PRO A 75 -46.37 7.43 -4.07
CA PRO A 75 -46.33 8.87 -4.35
C PRO A 75 -46.98 9.73 -3.26
N ASN A 76 -48.02 9.19 -2.59
CA ASN A 76 -48.81 9.88 -1.58
C ASN A 76 -48.26 9.77 -0.15
N MET A 77 -47.02 9.30 0.03
CA MET A 77 -46.42 9.17 1.36
C MET A 77 -46.10 10.53 2.00
N SER A 78 -46.02 10.54 3.33
CA SER A 78 -45.66 11.74 4.09
C SER A 78 -44.24 12.22 3.77
N TYR A 79 -44.05 13.53 3.85
CA TYR A 79 -42.74 14.16 3.69
C TYR A 79 -41.74 13.67 4.75
N GLU A 80 -42.22 13.42 5.96
CA GLU A 80 -41.43 12.91 7.09
C GLU A 80 -40.85 11.53 6.78
N CYS A 81 -41.66 10.61 6.23
CA CYS A 81 -41.16 9.30 5.82
C CYS A 81 -40.11 9.38 4.71
N LYS A 82 -40.27 10.27 3.72
CA LYS A 82 -39.25 10.48 2.66
C LYS A 82 -37.95 10.96 3.28
N THR A 83 -38.06 11.93 4.19
CA THR A 83 -36.90 12.51 4.89
C THR A 83 -36.17 11.45 5.71
N VAL A 84 -36.88 10.56 6.43
CA VAL A 84 -36.24 9.47 7.20
C VAL A 84 -35.45 8.52 6.30
N VAL A 85 -36.01 8.13 5.15
CA VAL A 85 -35.32 7.24 4.19
C VAL A 85 -34.07 7.92 3.62
N THR A 86 -34.19 9.17 3.18
CA THR A 86 -33.05 9.95 2.65
C THR A 86 -31.94 10.12 3.71
N THR A 87 -32.27 10.54 4.93
CA THR A 87 -31.28 10.72 6.01
C THR A 87 -30.58 9.41 6.37
N LYS A 88 -31.32 8.29 6.47
CA LYS A 88 -30.70 6.98 6.73
C LYS A 88 -29.80 6.55 5.58
N MET A 89 -30.17 6.85 4.34
CA MET A 89 -29.35 6.53 3.16
C MET A 89 -28.03 7.33 3.15
N GLU A 90 -28.06 8.60 3.54
CA GLU A 90 -26.86 9.42 3.73
C GLU A 90 -25.95 8.86 4.83
N GLN A 91 -26.53 8.44 5.97
CA GLN A 91 -25.78 7.81 7.06
C GLN A 91 -25.09 6.51 6.60
N LEU A 92 -25.84 5.61 5.94
CA LEU A 92 -25.29 4.36 5.41
C LEU A 92 -24.17 4.63 4.39
N SER A 93 -24.32 5.65 3.56
CA SER A 93 -23.31 6.06 2.58
C SER A 93 -22.05 6.63 3.24
N ALA A 94 -22.19 7.41 4.32
CA ALA A 94 -21.05 7.91 5.10
C ALA A 94 -20.30 6.77 5.80
N GLU A 95 -21.03 5.86 6.46
CA GLU A 95 -20.46 4.67 7.09
C GLU A 95 -19.74 3.75 6.09
N LEU A 96 -20.30 3.60 4.89
CA LEU A 96 -19.67 2.85 3.79
C LEU A 96 -18.29 3.43 3.46
N ARG A 97 -18.22 4.75 3.24
CA ARG A 97 -16.96 5.47 2.93
C ARG A 97 -15.93 5.31 4.04
N GLU A 98 -16.32 5.52 5.30
CA GLU A 98 -15.41 5.36 6.43
C GLU A 98 -14.89 3.93 6.56
N ASN A 99 -15.79 2.94 6.44
CA ASN A 99 -15.43 1.54 6.59
C ASN A 99 -14.43 1.08 5.52
N ILE A 100 -14.63 1.43 4.24
CA ILE A 100 -13.67 1.06 3.20
C ILE A 100 -12.29 1.65 3.48
N ARG A 101 -12.22 2.97 3.72
CA ARG A 101 -10.95 3.67 3.96
C ARG A 101 -10.18 3.07 5.12
N LYS A 102 -10.86 2.81 6.24
CA LYS A 102 -10.26 2.18 7.43
C LYS A 102 -9.74 0.77 7.14
N ASN A 103 -10.51 -0.05 6.41
CA ASN A 103 -10.10 -1.41 6.09
C ASN A 103 -8.93 -1.45 5.10
N TYR A 104 -8.91 -0.55 4.11
CA TYR A 104 -7.82 -0.45 3.14
C TYR A 104 -6.53 0.01 3.80
N GLN A 105 -6.62 1.05 4.64
CA GLN A 105 -5.47 1.51 5.43
C GLN A 105 -4.92 0.38 6.31
N HIS A 106 -5.80 -0.42 6.93
CA HIS A 106 -5.38 -1.57 7.71
C HIS A 106 -4.70 -2.65 6.86
N ALA A 107 -5.26 -2.98 5.69
CA ALA A 107 -4.69 -3.95 4.77
C ALA A 107 -3.30 -3.52 4.26
N TYR A 108 -3.09 -2.22 4.08
CA TYR A 108 -1.84 -1.64 3.58
C TYR A 108 -0.69 -1.62 4.62
N ASN A 109 -0.99 -1.79 5.91
CA ASN A 109 -0.01 -1.63 6.98
C ASN A 109 1.27 -2.49 6.82
N ASP A 110 1.16 -3.69 6.29
CA ASP A 110 2.32 -4.57 6.11
C ASP A 110 3.24 -4.10 4.98
N ILE A 111 2.67 -3.58 3.89
CA ILE A 111 3.43 -2.93 2.81
C ILE A 111 4.13 -1.68 3.38
N ARG A 112 3.41 -0.83 4.10
CA ARG A 112 3.98 0.36 4.77
C ARG A 112 5.16 0.03 5.69
N LYS A 113 5.09 -1.08 6.44
CA LYS A 113 6.19 -1.54 7.29
C LYS A 113 7.41 -1.97 6.46
N LEU A 114 7.21 -2.62 5.32
CA LEU A 114 8.29 -2.97 4.40
C LEU A 114 8.97 -1.72 3.85
N ASN A 115 8.20 -0.72 3.41
CA ASN A 115 8.74 0.48 2.77
C ASN A 115 9.61 1.28 3.75
N LYS A 116 9.21 1.37 5.03
CA LYS A 116 10.08 1.92 6.10
C LYS A 116 11.43 1.20 6.21
N ARG A 117 11.47 -0.12 5.99
CA ARG A 117 12.72 -0.91 6.01
C ARG A 117 13.54 -0.66 4.74
N VAL A 118 12.89 -0.49 3.59
CA VAL A 118 13.53 -0.11 2.33
C VAL A 118 14.15 1.29 2.44
N ASP A 119 13.44 2.26 3.00
CA ASP A 119 13.96 3.61 3.29
C ASP A 119 15.18 3.58 4.19
N PHE A 120 15.14 2.75 5.23
CA PHE A 120 16.28 2.56 6.13
C PHE A 120 17.47 1.95 5.40
N LEU A 121 17.25 0.96 4.53
CA LEU A 121 18.28 0.38 3.67
C LEU A 121 18.88 1.45 2.74
N GLY A 122 18.05 2.28 2.10
CA GLY A 122 18.49 3.39 1.25
C GLY A 122 19.34 4.42 1.99
N ARG A 123 18.88 4.88 3.16
CA ARG A 123 19.63 5.84 3.99
C ARG A 123 21.00 5.29 4.42
N ASN A 124 21.05 4.03 4.85
CA ASN A 124 22.31 3.41 5.25
C ASN A 124 23.21 3.08 4.05
N GLY A 125 22.61 2.65 2.94
CA GLY A 125 23.29 2.41 1.67
C GLY A 125 24.03 3.67 1.19
N ARG A 126 23.35 4.82 1.17
CA ARG A 126 23.95 6.11 0.79
C ARG A 126 25.13 6.50 1.69
N LYS A 127 25.01 6.28 3.01
CA LYS A 127 26.11 6.51 3.96
C LYS A 127 27.32 5.61 3.69
N ILE A 128 27.10 4.35 3.36
CA ILE A 128 28.18 3.40 3.04
C ILE A 128 28.81 3.77 1.70
N HIS A 129 27.99 4.05 0.67
CA HIS A 129 28.43 4.48 -0.65
C HIS A 129 29.38 5.68 -0.56
N PHE A 130 28.95 6.74 0.13
CA PHE A 130 29.76 7.94 0.35
C PHE A 130 31.07 7.64 1.11
N LYS A 131 31.02 6.74 2.11
CA LYS A 131 32.24 6.33 2.83
C LYS A 131 33.24 5.66 1.90
N ILE A 132 32.79 4.82 0.96
CA ILE A 132 33.64 4.14 -0.02
C ILE A 132 34.24 5.15 -0.99
N GLN A 133 33.44 6.07 -1.55
CA GLN A 133 33.92 7.14 -2.44
C GLN A 133 35.05 7.96 -1.79
N LYS A 134 34.91 8.28 -0.50
CA LYS A 134 35.90 9.06 0.25
C LYS A 134 37.09 8.26 0.79
N LEU A 135 37.22 6.96 0.50
CA LEU A 135 38.33 6.15 1.01
C LEU A 135 39.67 6.52 0.38
N GLU A 136 39.68 6.82 -0.91
CA GLU A 136 40.92 7.14 -1.63
C GLU A 136 41.57 8.40 -1.05
N GLU A 137 40.82 9.50 -1.02
CA GLU A 137 41.23 10.78 -0.42
C GLU A 137 41.73 10.61 1.02
N LYS A 138 41.05 9.81 1.86
CA LYS A 138 41.38 9.62 3.28
C LYS A 138 42.58 8.73 3.55
N CYS A 139 43.00 7.94 2.57
CA CYS A 139 44.08 6.97 2.71
C CYS A 139 45.34 7.40 1.97
N ALA A 140 45.26 8.35 1.02
CA ALA A 140 46.41 8.99 0.36
C ALA A 140 47.48 7.98 -0.12
N GLY A 141 47.07 6.91 -0.80
CA GLY A 141 47.97 5.86 -1.30
C GLY A 141 48.39 4.79 -0.28
N ASN A 142 48.02 4.90 1.00
CA ASN A 142 48.34 3.90 2.01
C ASN A 142 47.48 2.63 1.85
N THR A 143 48.07 1.60 1.26
CA THR A 143 47.42 0.31 0.94
C THR A 143 46.86 -0.40 2.17
N GLN A 144 47.65 -0.55 3.24
CA GLN A 144 47.22 -1.24 4.46
C GLN A 144 46.03 -0.53 5.14
N LYS A 145 46.10 0.80 5.26
CA LYS A 145 45.04 1.62 5.86
C LYS A 145 43.76 1.56 5.01
N PHE A 146 43.91 1.59 3.68
CA PHE A 146 42.79 1.50 2.74
C PHE A 146 42.09 0.15 2.86
N GLN A 147 42.84 -0.95 2.79
CA GLN A 147 42.33 -2.31 2.90
C GLN A 147 41.59 -2.54 4.23
N LYS A 148 42.16 -2.08 5.35
CA LYS A 148 41.54 -2.18 6.68
C LYS A 148 40.17 -1.48 6.75
N LYS A 149 40.01 -0.36 6.03
CA LYS A 149 38.74 0.38 5.98
C LYS A 149 37.77 -0.13 4.93
N LEU A 150 38.26 -0.65 3.79
CA LEU A 150 37.42 -1.16 2.72
C LEU A 150 36.74 -2.49 3.09
N ARG A 151 37.46 -3.41 3.72
CA ARG A 151 36.97 -4.74 4.08
C ARG A 151 35.62 -4.74 4.84
N PRO A 152 35.42 -3.95 5.92
CA PRO A 152 34.12 -3.91 6.58
C PRO A 152 33.02 -3.25 5.74
N LEU A 153 33.36 -2.33 4.83
CA LEU A 153 32.37 -1.73 3.92
C LEU A 153 31.93 -2.72 2.84
N ARG A 154 32.88 -3.51 2.31
CA ARG A 154 32.59 -4.63 1.39
C ARG A 154 31.54 -5.55 1.98
N VAL A 155 31.77 -6.06 3.19
CA VAL A 155 30.83 -6.98 3.87
C VAL A 155 29.44 -6.35 4.03
N LYS A 156 29.38 -5.05 4.38
CA LYS A 156 28.09 -4.35 4.50
C LYS A 156 27.36 -4.23 3.15
N ILE A 157 28.07 -3.95 2.06
CA ILE A 157 27.46 -3.89 0.72
C ILE A 157 26.94 -5.26 0.29
N PHE A 158 27.71 -6.33 0.49
CA PHE A 158 27.23 -7.69 0.21
C PHE A 158 25.97 -8.05 1.01
N ASN A 159 25.95 -7.72 2.30
CA ASN A 159 24.74 -7.94 3.12
C ASN A 159 23.56 -7.10 2.60
N ASN A 160 23.80 -5.87 2.18
CA ASN A 160 22.76 -5.01 1.61
C ASN A 160 22.20 -5.57 0.29
N LEU A 161 23.03 -6.19 -0.57
CA LEU A 161 22.58 -6.87 -1.78
C LEU A 161 21.57 -7.99 -1.44
N ILE A 162 21.95 -8.88 -0.52
CA ILE A 162 21.11 -9.98 -0.06
C ILE A 162 19.79 -9.46 0.55
N ILE A 163 19.87 -8.42 1.39
CA ILE A 163 18.69 -7.81 2.01
C ILE A 163 17.78 -7.19 0.94
N SER A 164 18.34 -6.45 -0.02
CA SER A 164 17.57 -5.79 -1.10
C SER A 164 16.80 -6.82 -1.94
N GLU A 165 17.45 -7.92 -2.31
CA GLU A 165 16.82 -9.00 -3.08
C GLU A 165 15.68 -9.64 -2.29
N ARG A 166 15.92 -9.96 -1.00
CA ARG A 166 14.87 -10.50 -0.14
C ARG A 166 13.68 -9.54 -0.01
N MET A 167 13.93 -8.25 0.10
CA MET A 167 12.88 -7.23 0.17
C MET A 167 12.05 -7.18 -1.12
N MET A 168 12.66 -7.33 -2.30
CA MET A 168 11.92 -7.39 -3.56
C MET A 168 10.93 -8.56 -3.61
N PHE A 169 11.33 -9.75 -3.15
CA PHE A 169 10.41 -10.89 -3.07
C PHE A 169 9.32 -10.70 -2.02
N GLN A 170 9.64 -10.07 -0.88
CA GLN A 170 8.66 -9.72 0.14
C GLN A 170 7.63 -8.71 -0.40
N ASP A 171 8.07 -7.68 -1.12
CA ASP A 171 7.22 -6.66 -1.74
C ASP A 171 6.19 -7.29 -2.67
N LYS A 172 6.65 -8.11 -3.63
CA LYS A 172 5.76 -8.82 -4.57
C LYS A 172 4.69 -9.65 -3.85
N ARG A 173 5.09 -10.41 -2.82
CA ARG A 173 4.16 -11.24 -2.04
C ARG A 173 3.14 -10.41 -1.27
N LEU A 174 3.58 -9.31 -0.65
CA LEU A 174 2.71 -8.42 0.11
C LEU A 174 1.70 -7.72 -0.81
N LYS A 175 2.12 -7.26 -1.99
CA LYS A 175 1.23 -6.65 -2.99
C LYS A 175 0.14 -7.61 -3.47
N ILE A 176 0.50 -8.86 -3.80
CA ILE A 176 -0.47 -9.91 -4.16
C ILE A 176 -1.47 -10.15 -3.01
N HIS A 177 -0.97 -10.23 -1.78
CA HIS A 177 -1.82 -10.45 -0.62
C HIS A 177 -2.73 -9.26 -0.31
N PHE A 178 -2.24 -8.03 -0.51
CA PHE A 178 -3.04 -6.82 -0.39
C PHE A 178 -4.20 -6.80 -1.38
N THR A 179 -3.95 -7.08 -2.66
CA THR A 179 -5.01 -7.13 -3.68
C THR A 179 -6.09 -8.14 -3.33
N LYS A 180 -5.71 -9.32 -2.84
CA LYS A 180 -6.67 -10.32 -2.34
C LYS A 180 -7.50 -9.81 -1.15
N LYS A 181 -6.84 -9.21 -0.16
CA LYS A 181 -7.53 -8.61 0.99
C LYS A 181 -8.51 -7.52 0.58
N VAL A 182 -8.11 -6.65 -0.34
CA VAL A 182 -8.97 -5.57 -0.86
C VAL A 182 -10.19 -6.16 -1.55
N TYR A 183 -10.02 -7.19 -2.37
CA TYR A 183 -11.14 -7.89 -2.99
C TYR A 183 -12.13 -8.46 -1.97
N ASP A 184 -11.62 -9.11 -0.91
CA ASP A 184 -12.45 -9.67 0.16
C ASP A 184 -13.17 -8.57 0.96
N ILE A 185 -12.49 -7.45 1.22
CA ILE A 185 -13.05 -6.27 1.88
C ILE A 185 -14.20 -5.72 1.03
N ASP A 186 -13.99 -5.54 -0.27
CA ASP A 186 -14.99 -5.00 -1.19
C ASP A 186 -16.24 -5.86 -1.23
N HIS A 187 -16.08 -7.18 -1.36
CA HIS A 187 -17.21 -8.12 -1.37
C HIS A 187 -17.98 -8.09 -0.06
N LYS A 188 -17.27 -8.09 1.07
CA LYS A 188 -17.89 -8.10 2.38
C LYS A 188 -18.66 -6.80 2.65
N ILE A 189 -18.03 -5.66 2.36
CA ILE A 189 -18.61 -4.34 2.65
C ILE A 189 -19.78 -4.05 1.70
N SER A 190 -19.63 -4.27 0.40
CA SER A 190 -20.72 -4.06 -0.58
C SER A 190 -21.93 -4.94 -0.28
N ALA A 191 -21.73 -6.21 0.07
CA ALA A 191 -22.82 -7.10 0.45
C ALA A 191 -23.50 -6.67 1.76
N ASN A 192 -22.74 -6.18 2.74
CA ASN A 192 -23.30 -5.66 3.98
C ASN A 192 -24.11 -4.38 3.73
N TYR A 193 -23.59 -3.46 2.92
CA TYR A 193 -24.28 -2.23 2.53
C TYR A 193 -25.60 -2.54 1.81
N ALA A 194 -25.59 -3.43 0.82
CA ALA A 194 -26.80 -3.86 0.12
C ALA A 194 -27.85 -4.45 1.07
N LYS A 195 -27.43 -5.28 2.04
CA LYS A 195 -28.35 -5.84 3.06
C LYS A 195 -28.97 -4.75 3.95
N GLN A 196 -28.20 -3.72 4.32
CA GLN A 196 -28.70 -2.61 5.13
C GLN A 196 -29.70 -1.76 4.37
N VAL A 197 -29.43 -1.48 3.08
CA VAL A 197 -30.38 -0.81 2.19
C VAL A 197 -31.66 -1.64 2.02
N GLU A 198 -31.56 -2.94 1.80
CA GLU A 198 -32.74 -3.82 1.71
C GLU A 198 -33.54 -3.91 3.00
N LYS A 199 -32.87 -3.82 4.15
CA LYS A 199 -33.56 -3.71 5.43
C LYS A 199 -34.30 -2.38 5.53
N LEU A 200 -33.66 -1.27 5.18
CA LEU A 200 -34.28 0.06 5.15
C LEU A 200 -35.54 0.09 4.28
N LEU A 201 -35.47 -0.48 3.08
CA LEU A 201 -36.61 -0.54 2.16
C LEU A 201 -37.76 -1.42 2.68
N ARG A 202 -37.45 -2.55 3.34
CA ARG A 202 -38.47 -3.41 3.97
C ARG A 202 -39.13 -2.74 5.18
N ASP A 203 -38.34 -2.11 6.03
CA ASP A 203 -38.84 -1.35 7.18
C ASP A 203 -39.77 -0.24 6.69
N PHE A 204 -39.38 0.44 5.60
CA PHE A 204 -40.19 1.46 4.93
C PHE A 204 -41.52 0.91 4.36
N GLU A 205 -41.50 -0.22 3.65
CA GLU A 205 -42.73 -0.87 3.13
C GLU A 205 -43.69 -1.26 4.24
N ASN A 206 -43.18 -1.73 5.38
CA ASN A 206 -44.02 -2.13 6.51
C ASN A 206 -44.70 -0.91 7.15
N SER A 207 -43.95 0.16 7.43
CA SER A 207 -44.50 1.38 8.02
C SER A 207 -45.56 2.04 7.11
N THR A 208 -45.35 2.04 5.80
CA THR A 208 -46.35 2.57 4.85
C THR A 208 -47.61 1.70 4.71
N ARG A 209 -47.54 0.40 5.02
CA ARG A 209 -48.72 -0.47 5.07
C ARG A 209 -49.55 -0.21 6.33
N GLU A 210 -48.89 0.01 7.48
CA GLU A 210 -49.55 0.33 8.74
C GLU A 210 -50.32 1.67 8.66
N GLU A 211 -49.69 2.74 8.13
CA GLU A 211 -50.35 4.04 7.93
C GLU A 211 -51.61 3.96 7.04
N ARG A 212 -51.63 3.05 6.05
CA ARG A 212 -52.78 2.84 5.17
C ARG A 212 -53.92 2.06 5.83
N LEU A 213 -53.65 1.24 6.84
CA LEU A 213 -54.68 0.51 7.58
C LEU A 213 -55.36 1.41 8.62
N ASP A 214 -54.58 2.31 9.24
CA ASP A 214 -55.09 3.26 10.24
C ASP A 214 -55.90 4.41 9.62
N THR A 215 -55.61 4.78 8.37
CA THR A 215 -56.37 5.83 7.65
C THR A 215 -57.70 5.34 7.05
N ASN A 216 -57.94 4.02 7.03
CA ASN A 216 -59.17 3.40 6.50
C ASN A 216 -60.07 2.77 7.59
N SER A 217 -59.74 2.95 8.88
CA SER A 217 -60.56 2.54 10.03
C SER A 217 -61.30 3.73 10.63
#